data_AF-A0AB39S352-F1
#
_entry.id   AF-A0AB39S352-F1
#
_cell.length_a   1.000
_cell.length_b   1.000
_cell.length_c   1.000
_cell.angle_alpha   90.00
_cell.angle_beta   90.00
_cell.angle_gamma   90.00
#
_symmetry.space_group_name_H-M   'P 1'
#
loop_
_entity.id
_entity.type
_entity.pdbx_description
1 polymer ?
#
loop_
_entity_poly.entity_id
_entity_poly.type
_entity_poly.pdbx_seq_one_letter_code
_entity_poly.pdbx_strand_id
1 'polypeptide(L)'
;MALTLTACQPGETDDTGAAGSSASPSATASAGATPTASPAASASADNGSCPTIAKGHKVIWVNNVEGAMNNVIAKDAKMHCDPKSDAGAAYEPVGEPKTYSMASGDTKVTVISKNDMKQKTLTAQDGGIAHVKTCADPNGTSYDGGQASADTSDCWGMNFYDVAVGADNKITAMTEVYSS
;
A
#
# COMPACT_ATOMS: atom_id res chain seq x y z
N MET A 1 -50.49 -2.30 -9.15
CA MET A 1 -50.08 -2.47 -7.75
C MET A 1 -48.84 -1.60 -7.55
N ALA A 2 -48.96 -0.59 -6.69
CA ALA A 2 -47.90 0.35 -6.35
C ALA A 2 -47.07 -0.23 -5.20
N LEU A 3 -45.75 -0.18 -5.31
CA LEU A 3 -44.85 -0.32 -4.17
C LEU A 3 -43.99 0.93 -4.07
N THR A 4 -44.31 1.71 -3.05
CA THR A 4 -43.65 2.94 -2.60
C THR A 4 -42.31 2.61 -1.95
N LEU A 5 -41.21 3.17 -2.45
CA LEU A 5 -39.93 3.22 -1.72
C LEU A 5 -39.90 4.49 -0.86
N THR A 6 -39.92 4.30 0.46
CA THR A 6 -39.72 5.35 1.46
C THR A 6 -38.27 5.83 1.44
N ALA A 7 -38.08 7.11 1.20
CA ALA A 7 -36.82 7.83 1.37
C ALA A 7 -36.55 8.10 2.87
N CYS A 8 -35.33 7.84 3.33
CA CYS A 8 -34.81 8.40 4.58
C CYS A 8 -34.21 9.78 4.29
N GLN A 9 -34.86 10.83 4.77
CA GLN A 9 -34.27 12.16 4.93
C GLN A 9 -33.99 12.44 6.42
N PRO A 10 -33.09 13.40 6.73
CA PRO A 10 -32.39 13.53 8.00
C PRO A 10 -33.26 14.17 9.08
N GLY A 11 -33.13 13.70 10.31
CA GLY A 11 -33.74 14.32 11.48
C GLY A 11 -32.79 15.34 12.09
N GLU A 12 -33.07 16.62 11.84
CA GLU A 12 -32.62 17.75 12.64
C GLU A 12 -33.35 17.73 14.00
N THR A 13 -32.63 18.03 15.09
CA THR A 13 -33.25 18.44 16.35
C THR A 13 -32.30 19.40 17.06
N ASP A 14 -32.51 20.70 16.85
CA ASP A 14 -32.21 21.75 17.82
C ASP A 14 -33.24 21.66 18.97
N ASP A 15 -32.83 21.82 20.24
CA ASP A 15 -32.88 23.12 20.92
C ASP A 15 -32.49 23.06 22.43
N THR A 16 -31.77 24.12 22.83
CA THR A 16 -31.68 24.80 24.15
C THR A 16 -31.03 24.17 25.42
N GLY A 17 -29.85 24.71 25.78
CA GLY A 17 -29.68 25.49 27.03
C GLY A 17 -28.73 24.99 28.13
N ALA A 18 -27.54 25.60 28.26
CA ALA A 18 -27.04 26.27 29.49
C ALA A 18 -25.53 26.59 29.40
N ALA A 19 -25.19 27.86 29.62
CA ALA A 19 -23.83 28.37 29.73
C ALA A 19 -23.21 28.04 31.11
N GLY A 20 -21.91 27.74 31.13
CA GLY A 20 -21.11 27.61 32.35
C GLY A 20 -19.62 27.46 32.04
N SER A 21 -18.91 28.58 31.94
CA SER A 21 -17.45 28.62 31.91
C SER A 21 -16.86 28.33 33.28
N SER A 22 -15.87 27.43 33.38
CA SER A 22 -14.75 27.49 34.35
C SER A 22 -13.64 26.49 34.00
N ALA A 23 -12.42 26.87 34.36
CA ALA A 23 -11.11 26.44 33.88
C ALA A 23 -10.67 24.97 34.06
N SER A 24 -9.71 24.58 33.20
CA SER A 24 -8.78 23.42 33.19
C SER A 24 -7.89 23.30 34.46
N PRO A 25 -6.93 22.34 34.60
CA PRO A 25 -6.50 21.25 33.71
C PRO A 25 -6.18 19.87 34.38
N SER A 26 -5.74 18.93 33.52
CA SER A 26 -4.85 17.78 33.78
C SER A 26 -5.45 16.42 34.17
N ALA A 27 -5.49 15.51 33.19
CA ALA A 27 -4.98 14.15 33.36
C ALA A 27 -4.46 13.62 32.00
N THR A 28 -3.21 13.18 32.03
CA THR A 28 -2.32 12.83 30.93
C THR A 28 -2.38 11.33 30.62
N ALA A 29 -2.27 10.97 29.32
CA ALA A 29 -1.86 9.67 28.74
C ALA A 29 -2.77 8.44 29.00
N SER A 30 -3.04 7.56 28.04
CA SER A 30 -2.09 7.00 27.08
C SER A 30 -2.62 6.99 25.65
N ALA A 31 -1.95 7.75 24.78
CA ALA A 31 -1.93 7.45 23.36
C ALA A 31 -1.30 6.05 23.21
N GLY A 32 -2.09 5.07 22.79
CA GLY A 32 -1.56 3.80 22.30
C GLY A 32 -0.62 4.13 21.16
N ALA A 33 0.66 3.83 21.36
CA ALA A 33 1.71 4.05 20.39
C ALA A 33 1.30 3.39 19.07
N THR A 34 0.92 4.21 18.09
CA THR A 34 0.99 3.82 16.69
C THR A 34 2.44 3.44 16.44
N PRO A 35 2.74 2.21 15.99
CA PRO A 35 4.09 1.89 15.57
C PRO A 35 4.39 2.79 14.38
N THR A 36 5.21 3.82 14.61
CA THR A 36 5.88 4.55 13.53
C THR A 36 6.78 3.53 12.85
N ALA A 37 6.26 2.88 11.81
CA ALA A 37 7.08 2.10 10.91
C ALA A 37 8.14 3.05 10.34
N SER A 38 9.39 2.86 10.75
CA SER A 38 10.53 3.51 10.11
C SER A 38 10.49 3.15 8.63
N PRO A 39 10.84 4.08 7.72
CA PRO A 39 10.88 3.78 6.29
C PRO A 39 11.75 2.54 6.08
N ALA A 40 11.18 1.55 5.39
CA ALA A 40 11.91 0.38 4.92
C ALA A 40 13.17 0.86 4.21
N ALA A 41 14.30 0.19 4.47
CA ALA A 41 15.56 0.52 3.84
C ALA A 41 15.34 0.55 2.33
N SER A 42 15.49 1.73 1.74
CA SER A 42 15.63 1.93 0.32
C SER A 42 16.69 0.93 -0.14
N ALA A 43 16.32 -0.03 -0.98
CA ALA A 43 17.31 -0.78 -1.72
C ALA A 43 18.05 0.27 -2.57
N SER A 44 19.22 0.71 -2.12
CA SER A 44 20.12 1.50 -2.96
C SER A 44 20.35 0.70 -4.24
N ALA A 45 20.38 1.39 -5.37
CA ALA A 45 20.65 0.81 -6.70
C ALA A 45 22.11 0.30 -6.85
N ASP A 46 22.74 -0.10 -5.74
CA ASP A 46 24.07 -0.67 -5.70
C ASP A 46 23.95 -2.15 -6.03
N ASN A 47 24.13 -2.46 -7.32
CA ASN A 47 24.31 -3.82 -7.84
C ASN A 47 25.33 -4.56 -6.95
N GLY A 48 24.88 -5.60 -6.23
CA GLY A 48 25.73 -6.49 -5.41
C GLY A 48 25.42 -6.53 -3.91
N SER A 49 24.49 -5.71 -3.38
CA SER A 49 24.12 -5.78 -1.95
C SER A 49 22.70 -6.30 -1.73
N CYS A 50 22.57 -7.40 -0.98
CA CYS A 50 21.27 -7.93 -0.56
C CYS A 50 20.52 -6.89 0.29
N PRO A 51 19.33 -6.42 -0.12
CA PRO A 51 18.58 -5.46 0.65
C PRO A 51 18.13 -6.09 1.97
N THR A 52 18.22 -5.32 3.05
CA THR A 52 17.73 -5.75 4.36
C THR A 52 16.28 -5.33 4.50
N ILE A 53 15.38 -6.31 4.58
CA ILE A 53 13.96 -6.07 4.84
C ILE A 53 13.77 -5.61 6.28
N ALA A 54 13.01 -4.53 6.46
CA ALA A 54 12.76 -3.97 7.79
C ALA A 54 12.01 -4.96 8.70
N LYS A 55 12.19 -4.83 10.02
CA LYS A 55 11.50 -5.71 10.97
C LYS A 55 9.98 -5.50 10.86
N GLY A 56 9.24 -6.61 10.73
CA GLY A 56 7.77 -6.57 10.57
C GLY A 56 7.32 -6.34 9.13
N HIS A 57 8.27 -6.25 8.20
CA HIS A 57 7.99 -6.21 6.78
C HIS A 57 8.19 -7.58 6.13
N LYS A 58 7.67 -7.72 4.92
CA LYS A 58 7.90 -8.87 4.04
C LYS A 58 7.83 -8.43 2.59
N VAL A 59 8.42 -9.21 1.69
CA VAL A 59 8.28 -8.98 0.25
C VAL A 59 7.08 -9.77 -0.27
N ILE A 60 6.28 -9.12 -1.09
CA ILE A 60 5.16 -9.74 -1.82
C ILE A 60 5.33 -9.52 -3.32
N TRP A 61 4.81 -10.44 -4.11
CA TRP A 61 4.60 -10.26 -5.53
C TRP A 61 3.13 -9.97 -5.79
N VAL A 62 2.82 -8.79 -6.33
CA VAL A 62 1.46 -8.37 -6.62
C VAL A 62 1.01 -9.00 -7.94
N ASN A 63 -0.01 -9.83 -7.85
CA ASN A 63 -0.65 -10.47 -9.00
C ASN A 63 -1.64 -9.52 -9.67
N ASN A 64 -2.49 -8.86 -8.87
CA ASN A 64 -3.51 -7.93 -9.36
C ASN A 64 -3.98 -6.99 -8.23
N VAL A 65 -4.66 -5.90 -8.58
CA VAL A 65 -5.39 -5.03 -7.64
C VAL A 65 -6.86 -4.98 -8.06
N GLU A 66 -7.76 -5.37 -7.15
CA GLU A 66 -9.16 -5.64 -7.47
C GLU A 66 -10.18 -4.83 -6.65
N GLY A 67 -11.30 -4.54 -7.30
CA GLY A 67 -12.51 -3.96 -6.70
C GLY A 67 -12.39 -2.47 -6.39
N ALA A 68 -13.54 -1.86 -6.08
CA ALA A 68 -13.63 -0.44 -5.72
C ALA A 68 -12.84 -0.08 -4.45
N MET A 69 -12.52 -1.08 -3.62
CA MET A 69 -11.75 -0.92 -2.39
C MET A 69 -10.23 -1.06 -2.60
N ASN A 70 -9.76 -1.29 -3.84
CA ASN A 70 -8.35 -1.45 -4.19
C ASN A 70 -7.63 -2.53 -3.38
N ASN A 71 -8.20 -3.73 -3.35
CA ASN A 71 -7.61 -4.87 -2.67
C ASN A 71 -6.42 -5.41 -3.47
N VAL A 72 -5.26 -5.53 -2.84
CA VAL A 72 -4.04 -6.07 -3.43
C VAL A 72 -4.07 -7.60 -3.32
N ILE A 73 -4.09 -8.30 -4.44
CA ILE A 73 -3.98 -9.75 -4.52
C ILE A 73 -2.53 -10.10 -4.76
N ALA A 74 -1.87 -10.74 -3.79
CA ALA A 74 -0.43 -10.95 -3.85
C ALA A 74 0.00 -12.28 -3.23
N LYS A 75 1.12 -12.81 -3.71
CA LYS A 75 1.82 -13.94 -3.11
C LYS A 75 2.95 -13.43 -2.21
N ASP A 76 3.31 -14.17 -1.17
CA ASP A 76 4.55 -13.89 -0.46
C ASP A 76 5.73 -14.14 -1.42
N ALA A 77 6.87 -13.47 -1.24
CA ALA A 77 8.05 -13.67 -2.08
C ALA A 77 9.26 -14.07 -1.23
N LYS A 78 10.08 -14.99 -1.76
CA LYS A 78 11.38 -15.33 -1.19
C LYS A 78 12.46 -14.55 -1.91
N MET A 79 13.30 -13.88 -1.14
CA MET A 79 14.51 -13.24 -1.65
C MET A 79 15.61 -14.28 -1.79
N HIS A 80 16.15 -14.40 -2.99
CA HIS A 80 17.37 -15.12 -3.30
C HIS A 80 18.44 -14.07 -3.52
N CYS A 81 19.40 -14.03 -2.61
CA CYS A 81 20.53 -13.14 -2.75
C CYS A 81 21.79 -13.84 -2.27
N ASP A 82 22.78 -13.93 -3.14
CA ASP A 82 24.10 -14.46 -2.80
C ASP A 82 25.04 -13.29 -2.53
N PRO A 83 25.47 -13.07 -1.28
CA PRO A 83 26.40 -11.98 -0.95
C PRO A 83 27.80 -12.17 -1.57
N LYS A 84 28.07 -13.31 -2.22
CA LYS A 84 29.30 -13.59 -2.95
C LYS A 84 29.18 -13.37 -4.46
N SER A 85 28.00 -13.00 -4.95
CA SER A 85 27.73 -12.66 -6.33
C SER A 85 27.61 -11.15 -6.48
N ASP A 86 28.07 -10.61 -7.61
CA ASP A 86 27.78 -9.22 -7.99
C ASP A 86 26.32 -9.04 -8.46
N ALA A 87 25.54 -10.13 -8.51
CA ALA A 87 24.12 -10.08 -8.80
C ALA A 87 23.34 -9.41 -7.67
N GLY A 88 22.30 -8.65 -8.04
CA GLY A 88 21.35 -8.08 -7.10
C GLY A 88 20.46 -9.14 -6.43
N ALA A 89 19.48 -8.68 -5.66
CA ALA A 89 18.46 -9.57 -5.14
C ALA A 89 17.51 -10.03 -6.25
N ALA A 90 17.32 -11.34 -6.34
CA ALA A 90 16.25 -11.96 -7.11
C ALA A 90 15.10 -12.34 -6.17
N TYR A 91 13.86 -12.23 -6.65
CA TYR A 91 12.68 -12.60 -5.86
C TYR A 91 11.84 -13.65 -6.57
N GLU A 92 11.33 -14.59 -5.80
CA GLU A 92 10.47 -15.66 -6.30
C GLU A 92 9.13 -15.65 -5.56
N PRO A 93 7.99 -15.55 -6.26
CA PRO A 93 6.67 -15.65 -5.64
C PRO A 93 6.43 -17.07 -5.12
N VAL A 94 5.99 -17.20 -3.87
CA VAL A 94 5.75 -18.48 -3.21
C VAL A 94 4.38 -18.53 -2.53
N GLY A 95 3.82 -19.74 -2.48
CA GLY A 95 2.55 -20.00 -1.81
C GLY A 95 1.32 -19.52 -2.59
N GLU A 96 0.18 -19.56 -1.90
CA GLU A 96 -1.11 -19.16 -2.45
C GLU A 96 -1.32 -17.64 -2.40
N PRO A 97 -2.07 -17.05 -3.35
CA PRO A 97 -2.44 -15.64 -3.30
C PRO A 97 -3.21 -15.31 -2.02
N LYS A 98 -2.92 -14.14 -1.46
CA LYS A 98 -3.60 -13.55 -0.31
C LYS A 98 -4.13 -12.17 -0.70
N THR A 99 -5.25 -11.82 -0.10
CA THR A 99 -5.86 -10.50 -0.26
C THR A 99 -5.40 -9.58 0.86
N TYR A 100 -4.88 -8.42 0.48
CA TYR A 100 -4.52 -7.33 1.38
C TYR A 100 -5.34 -6.10 1.05
N SER A 101 -5.68 -5.32 2.07
CA SER A 101 -6.30 -4.00 1.88
C SER A 101 -5.33 -2.92 2.30
N MET A 102 -5.43 -1.72 1.72
CA MET A 102 -4.68 -0.58 2.24
C MET A 102 -5.25 -0.15 3.59
N ALA A 103 -4.39 0.21 4.54
CA ALA A 103 -4.83 0.62 5.86
C ALA A 103 -5.69 1.89 5.82
N SER A 104 -5.32 2.83 4.93
CA SER A 104 -6.04 4.06 4.61
C SER A 104 -5.63 4.59 3.23
N GLY A 105 -6.32 5.62 2.74
CA GLY A 105 -5.91 6.37 1.53
C GLY A 105 -4.53 7.04 1.67
N ASP A 106 -4.11 7.37 2.89
CA ASP A 106 -2.82 8.01 3.20
C ASP A 106 -1.66 7.00 3.33
N THR A 107 -1.93 5.70 3.16
CA THR A 107 -0.90 4.66 3.19
C THR A 107 0.20 5.00 2.20
N LYS A 108 1.46 5.03 2.65
CA LYS A 108 2.59 5.40 1.80
C LYS A 108 2.89 4.27 0.81
N VAL A 109 2.97 4.63 -0.47
CA VAL A 109 3.39 3.75 -1.56
C VAL A 109 4.61 4.39 -2.23
N THR A 110 5.78 3.78 -2.04
CA THR A 110 7.02 4.22 -2.65
C THR A 110 7.26 3.41 -3.92
N VAL A 111 7.46 4.09 -5.05
CA VAL A 111 7.60 3.47 -6.37
C VAL A 111 8.90 3.92 -7.02
N ILE A 112 9.44 3.11 -7.93
CA ILE A 112 10.70 3.42 -8.61
C ILE A 112 10.38 4.19 -9.91
N SER A 113 10.78 5.45 -9.97
CA SER A 113 10.59 6.31 -11.15
C SER A 113 11.65 6.04 -12.21
N LYS A 114 11.23 5.88 -13.47
CA LYS A 114 12.10 5.64 -14.62
C LYS A 114 13.01 6.81 -14.97
N ASN A 115 12.51 8.03 -14.82
CA ASN A 115 13.19 9.23 -15.35
C ASN A 115 14.49 9.54 -14.61
N ASP A 116 14.58 9.12 -13.36
CA ASP A 116 15.67 9.44 -12.46
C ASP A 116 16.23 8.22 -11.70
N MET A 117 15.66 7.02 -11.92
CA MET A 117 15.95 5.79 -11.15
C MET A 117 15.93 6.05 -9.65
N LYS A 118 14.97 6.88 -9.21
CA LYS A 118 14.79 7.25 -7.81
C LYS A 118 13.45 6.77 -7.33
N GLN A 119 13.42 6.44 -6.05
CA GLN A 119 12.18 6.19 -5.36
C GLN A 119 11.43 7.50 -5.14
N LYS A 120 10.14 7.53 -5.52
CA LYS A 120 9.19 8.59 -5.17
C LYS A 120 8.11 8.01 -4.25
N THR A 121 7.75 8.73 -3.20
CA THR A 121 6.67 8.32 -2.30
C THR A 121 5.37 9.03 -2.67
N LEU A 122 4.34 8.23 -2.92
CA LEU A 122 2.96 8.62 -3.13
C LEU A 122 2.10 8.14 -1.95
N THR A 123 0.85 8.56 -1.89
CA THR A 123 -0.15 7.90 -1.04
C THR A 123 -0.96 6.90 -1.87
N ALA A 124 -1.61 5.95 -1.21
CA ALA A 124 -2.48 4.98 -1.88
C ALA A 124 -3.57 5.69 -2.70
N GLN A 125 -4.17 6.75 -2.16
CA GLN A 125 -5.20 7.53 -2.85
C GLN A 125 -4.63 8.47 -3.93
N ASP A 126 -3.42 9.00 -3.73
CA ASP A 126 -2.76 9.93 -4.65
C ASP A 126 -1.83 9.20 -5.63
N GLY A 127 -2.41 8.28 -6.40
CA GLY A 127 -1.73 7.59 -7.51
C GLY A 127 -0.88 6.38 -7.12
N GLY A 128 -0.58 6.15 -5.84
CA GLY A 128 0.22 5.01 -5.38
C GLY A 128 -0.41 3.66 -5.74
N ILE A 129 -1.70 3.47 -5.43
CA ILE A 129 -2.40 2.23 -5.82
C ILE A 129 -2.60 2.12 -7.32
N ALA A 130 -2.81 3.24 -8.01
CA ALA A 130 -2.99 3.24 -9.46
C ALA A 130 -1.72 2.74 -10.17
N HIS A 131 -0.54 3.11 -9.66
CA HIS A 131 0.75 2.56 -10.08
C HIS A 131 0.82 1.05 -9.87
N VAL A 132 0.53 0.58 -8.64
CA VAL A 132 0.58 -0.86 -8.32
C VAL A 132 -0.36 -1.67 -9.22
N LYS A 133 -1.58 -1.15 -9.47
CA LYS A 133 -2.55 -1.77 -10.39
C LYS A 133 -2.01 -1.82 -11.82
N THR A 134 -1.46 -0.70 -12.31
CA THR A 134 -0.88 -0.61 -13.65
C THR A 134 0.28 -1.59 -13.86
N CYS A 135 1.15 -1.74 -12.86
CA CYS A 135 2.29 -2.65 -12.98
C CYS A 135 1.87 -4.12 -12.89
N ALA A 136 0.87 -4.43 -12.07
CA ALA A 136 0.31 -5.76 -11.96
C ALA A 136 -0.43 -6.19 -13.25
N ASP A 137 -1.11 -5.26 -13.92
CA ASP A 137 -1.90 -5.51 -15.14
C ASP A 137 -1.68 -4.40 -16.19
N PRO A 138 -0.51 -4.38 -16.86
CA PRO A 138 -0.15 -3.33 -17.81
C PRO A 138 -1.10 -3.22 -19.01
N ASN A 139 -1.76 -4.34 -19.36
CA ASN A 139 -2.66 -4.42 -20.50
C ASN A 139 -4.12 -4.14 -20.12
N GLY A 140 -4.42 -3.89 -18.84
CA GLY A 140 -5.80 -3.69 -18.37
C GLY A 140 -6.70 -4.90 -18.64
N THR A 141 -6.12 -6.09 -18.75
CA THR A 141 -6.80 -7.34 -19.10
C THR A 141 -7.48 -8.02 -17.92
N SER A 142 -7.17 -7.57 -16.71
CA SER A 142 -7.68 -8.12 -15.46
C SER A 142 -9.04 -7.51 -15.08
N TYR A 143 -9.67 -8.11 -14.07
CA TYR A 143 -11.09 -8.13 -13.66
C TYR A 143 -11.92 -6.82 -13.69
N ASP A 144 -11.32 -5.65 -13.92
CA ASP A 144 -11.96 -4.32 -13.93
C ASP A 144 -11.76 -3.61 -15.29
N GLY A 145 -11.95 -4.39 -16.37
CA GLY A 145 -11.60 -4.10 -17.77
C GLY A 145 -12.28 -2.88 -18.39
N GLY A 146 -11.85 -1.69 -17.96
CA GLY A 146 -12.25 -0.40 -18.50
C GLY A 146 -11.16 0.67 -18.43
N GLN A 147 -9.94 0.31 -18.02
CA GLN A 147 -8.83 1.27 -17.94
C GLN A 147 -8.04 1.32 -19.24
N ALA A 148 -7.77 2.54 -19.71
CA ALA A 148 -6.84 2.77 -20.81
C ALA A 148 -5.46 2.22 -20.45
N SER A 149 -4.71 1.76 -21.48
CA SER A 149 -3.30 1.40 -21.32
C SER A 149 -2.56 2.52 -20.59
N ALA A 150 -2.02 2.21 -19.41
CA ALA A 150 -1.29 3.17 -18.60
C ALA A 150 0.21 3.11 -18.93
N ASP A 151 0.93 4.18 -18.61
CA ASP A 151 2.37 4.21 -18.79
C ASP A 151 3.03 3.24 -17.80
N THR A 152 3.46 2.09 -18.29
CA THR A 152 4.12 1.03 -17.51
C THR A 152 5.60 1.31 -17.30
N SER A 153 6.08 2.47 -17.72
CA SER A 153 7.51 2.74 -17.78
C SER A 153 8.15 2.85 -16.40
N ASP A 154 7.37 3.11 -15.35
CA ASP A 154 7.78 3.10 -13.94
C ASP A 154 7.67 1.70 -13.27
N CYS A 155 7.31 0.63 -13.98
CA CYS A 155 7.12 -0.72 -13.40
C CYS A 155 8.42 -1.55 -13.35
N TRP A 156 9.39 -1.07 -12.58
CA TRP A 156 10.75 -1.64 -12.55
C TRP A 156 10.94 -2.80 -11.57
N GLY A 157 10.16 -2.84 -10.50
CA GLY A 157 10.30 -3.86 -9.47
C GLY A 157 9.71 -5.22 -9.86
N MET A 158 9.29 -5.42 -11.12
CA MET A 158 8.62 -6.64 -11.59
C MET A 158 7.46 -7.09 -10.69
N ASN A 159 6.72 -6.13 -10.16
CA ASN A 159 5.61 -6.30 -9.21
C ASN A 159 6.00 -6.84 -7.83
N PHE A 160 7.28 -6.77 -7.45
CA PHE A 160 7.73 -7.04 -6.10
C PHE A 160 7.71 -5.78 -5.23
N TYR A 161 7.17 -5.92 -4.03
CA TYR A 161 7.06 -4.85 -3.06
C TYR A 161 7.45 -5.34 -1.67
N ASP A 162 8.29 -4.59 -0.97
CA ASP A 162 8.45 -4.65 0.47
C ASP A 162 7.21 -3.98 1.11
N VAL A 163 6.48 -4.73 1.94
CA VAL A 163 5.29 -4.25 2.62
C VAL A 163 5.37 -4.41 4.14
N ALA A 164 4.94 -3.37 4.85
CA ALA A 164 4.53 -3.47 6.24
C ALA A 164 3.08 -3.93 6.29
N VAL A 165 2.80 -5.05 6.97
CA VAL A 165 1.44 -5.58 7.13
C VAL A 165 1.05 -5.49 8.60
N GLY A 166 0.03 -4.67 8.88
CA GLY A 166 -0.59 -4.53 10.19
C GLY A 166 -1.65 -5.60 10.46
N ALA A 167 -2.53 -5.32 11.43
CA ALA A 167 -3.67 -6.18 11.73
C ALA A 167 -4.58 -6.37 10.50
N ASP A 168 -5.27 -7.51 10.45
CA ASP A 168 -6.27 -7.84 9.42
C ASP A 168 -5.74 -7.77 7.97
N ASN A 169 -4.46 -8.08 7.76
CA ASN A 169 -3.81 -8.01 6.44
C ASN A 169 -3.85 -6.61 5.81
N LYS A 170 -3.84 -5.56 6.63
CA LYS A 170 -3.78 -4.18 6.16
C LYS A 170 -2.36 -3.75 5.85
N ILE A 171 -2.09 -3.34 4.62
CA ILE A 171 -0.82 -2.74 4.22
C ILE A 171 -0.75 -1.33 4.81
N THR A 172 0.24 -1.06 5.65
CA THR A 172 0.48 0.25 6.28
C THR A 172 1.61 1.04 5.63
N ALA A 173 2.45 0.36 4.85
CA ALA A 173 3.45 0.94 3.97
C ALA A 173 3.81 -0.07 2.87
N MET A 174 4.09 0.43 1.67
CA MET A 174 4.50 -0.36 0.52
C MET A 174 5.65 0.34 -0.19
N THR A 175 6.69 -0.41 -0.57
CA THR A 175 7.85 0.09 -1.30
C THR A 175 8.20 -0.88 -2.41
N GLU A 176 8.21 -0.42 -3.65
CA GLU A 176 8.69 -1.19 -4.79
C GLU A 176 10.19 -1.48 -4.64
N VAL A 177 10.58 -2.75 -4.80
CA VAL A 177 11.96 -3.20 -4.65
C VAL A 177 12.62 -3.37 -6.01
N TYR A 178 13.91 -3.03 -6.10
CA TYR A 178 14.71 -3.39 -7.27
C TYR A 178 14.88 -4.91 -7.30
N SER A 179 14.65 -5.51 -8.47
CA SER A 179 14.87 -6.93 -8.71
C SER A 179 15.79 -7.11 -9.92
N SER A 180 16.74 -8.04 -9.84
CA SER A 180 17.66 -8.41 -10.93
C SER A 180 17.30 -9.74 -11.56
#